data_AF-A0A4Q0GN01-F1
#
_entry.id   AF-A0A4Q0GN01-F1
#
_cell.length_a   1.000
_cell.length_b   1.000
_cell.length_c   1.000
_cell.angle_alpha   90.00
_cell.angle_beta   90.00
_cell.angle_gamma   90.00
#
_symmetry.space_group_name_H-M   'P 1'
#
loop_
_entity.id
_entity.type
_entity.pdbx_description
1 polymer ?
#
loop_
_entity_poly.entity_id
_entity_poly.type
_entity_poly.pdbx_seq_one_letter_code
_entity_poly.pdbx_strand_id
1 'polypeptide(L)'
;MENDASEFDLLGQLRALIEQRNEAAEAFDVFKQDAVMAPAAGSDIGEASSDEAASMAAEEVDTFTSQTEGLMESATDDELVAAYRQTEGEVGDLAAETLLDEMRRRNLDE
;
A
#
# COMPACT_ATOMS: atom_id res chain seq x y z
N MET A 1 -21.48 22.69 15.31
CA MET A 1 -20.44 21.87 15.94
C MET A 1 -19.86 21.06 14.82
N GLU A 2 -18.70 21.50 14.35
CA GLU A 2 -17.90 20.80 13.35
C GLU A 2 -17.47 19.47 13.96
N ASN A 3 -17.68 18.38 13.24
CA ASN A 3 -17.25 17.06 13.69
C ASN A 3 -15.75 16.97 13.41
N ASP A 4 -14.94 17.10 14.45
CA ASP A 4 -13.54 16.67 14.50
C ASP A 4 -13.47 15.13 14.41
N ALA A 5 -13.87 14.56 13.27
CA ALA A 5 -13.49 13.20 12.88
C ALA A 5 -12.30 13.35 11.93
N SER A 6 -11.13 12.79 12.14
CA SER A 6 -10.53 12.01 13.21
C SER A 6 -9.01 12.15 12.95
N GLU A 7 -8.11 11.76 13.85
CA GLU A 7 -6.66 12.03 13.74
C GLU A 7 -5.95 11.53 12.46
N PHE A 8 -6.63 10.80 11.56
CA PHE A 8 -6.19 10.64 10.17
C PHE A 8 -7.38 10.69 9.19
N ASP A 9 -7.42 11.73 8.36
CA ASP A 9 -8.28 11.80 7.17
C ASP A 9 -8.06 10.57 6.27
N LEU A 10 -9.09 10.12 5.54
CA LEU A 10 -9.07 8.92 4.69
C LEU A 10 -7.85 8.91 3.76
N LEU A 11 -7.55 10.07 3.16
CA LEU A 11 -6.37 10.25 2.30
C LEU A 11 -5.06 10.02 3.07
N GLY A 12 -4.97 10.48 4.31
CA GLY A 12 -3.81 10.28 5.17
C GLY A 12 -3.58 8.80 5.50
N GLN A 13 -4.64 8.07 5.83
CA GLN A 13 -4.56 6.63 6.10
C GLN A 13 -4.12 5.85 4.86
N LEU A 14 -4.70 6.17 3.70
CA LEU A 14 -4.34 5.53 2.44
C LEU A 14 -2.88 5.81 2.05
N ARG A 15 -2.40 7.05 2.22
CA ARG A 15 -1.00 7.41 1.94
C ARG A 15 -0.03 6.68 2.87
N ALA A 16 -0.36 6.52 4.15
CA ALA A 16 0.45 5.74 5.09
C ALA A 16 0.56 4.26 4.68
N LEU A 17 -0.55 3.65 4.24
CA LEU A 17 -0.52 2.27 3.74
C LEU A 17 0.35 2.14 2.47
N ILE A 18 0.24 3.10 1.56
CA ILE A 18 1.05 3.12 0.33
C ILE A 18 2.54 3.29 0.64
N GLU A 19 2.87 4.19 1.56
CA GLU A 19 4.25 4.41 2.01
C GLU A 19 4.83 3.14 2.65
N GLN A 20 4.09 2.50 3.55
CA GLN A 20 4.49 1.22 4.18
C GLN A 20 4.77 0.13 3.13
N ARG A 21 3.91 0.01 2.12
CA ARG A 21 4.11 -0.94 1.01
C ARG A 21 5.38 -0.62 0.22
N ASN A 22 5.64 0.65 -0.07
CA ASN A 22 6.83 1.07 -0.82
C ASN A 22 8.11 0.80 -0.01
N GLU A 23 8.11 1.10 1.29
CA GLU A 23 9.24 0.77 2.18
C GLU A 23 9.52 -0.74 2.23
N ALA A 24 8.47 -1.56 2.31
CA ALA A 24 8.61 -3.01 2.27
C ALA A 24 9.20 -3.50 0.92
N ALA A 25 8.77 -2.89 -0.19
CA ALA A 25 9.29 -3.20 -1.52
C ALA A 25 10.77 -2.80 -1.67
N GLU A 26 11.15 -1.63 -1.16
CA GLU A 26 12.55 -1.16 -1.17
C GLU A 26 13.45 -2.05 -0.31
N ALA A 27 13.00 -2.46 0.87
CA ALA A 27 13.73 -3.39 1.74
C ALA A 27 13.99 -4.73 1.03
N PHE A 28 13.00 -5.23 0.30
CA PHE A 28 13.12 -6.45 -0.50
C PHE A 28 14.10 -6.29 -1.68
N ASP A 29 14.16 -5.11 -2.30
CA ASP A 29 15.11 -4.80 -3.36
C ASP A 29 16.57 -4.73 -2.86
N VAL A 30 16.79 -4.19 -1.66
CA VAL A 30 18.11 -4.20 -1.00
C VAL A 30 18.57 -5.63 -0.69
N PHE A 31 17.67 -6.48 -0.19
CA PHE A 31 17.96 -7.90 0.06
C PHE A 31 18.40 -8.64 -1.22
N LYS A 32 17.72 -8.40 -2.36
CA LYS A 32 18.12 -8.97 -3.65
C LYS A 32 19.51 -8.49 -4.10
N GLN A 33 19.87 -7.24 -3.86
CA GLN A 33 21.20 -6.75 -4.21
C GLN A 33 22.32 -7.37 -3.36
N ASP A 34 22.09 -7.55 -2.06
CA ASP A 34 23.07 -8.15 -1.15
C ASP A 34 23.30 -9.64 -1.46
N ALA A 35 22.22 -10.37 -1.78
CA ALA A 35 22.28 -11.76 -2.21
C ALA A 35 23.08 -11.95 -3.53
N VAL A 36 23.07 -10.97 -4.43
CA VAL A 36 23.84 -11.01 -5.69
C VAL A 36 25.33 -10.69 -5.48
N MET A 37 25.68 -9.91 -4.45
CA MET A 37 27.06 -9.51 -4.16
C MET A 37 27.82 -10.47 -3.22
N ALA A 38 27.12 -11.42 -2.59
CA ALA A 38 27.73 -12.42 -1.73
C ALA A 38 28.64 -13.37 -2.54
N PRO A 39 29.95 -13.48 -2.22
CA PRO A 39 30.82 -14.46 -2.87
C PRO A 39 30.31 -15.87 -2.56
N ALA A 40 30.22 -16.72 -3.59
CA ALA A 40 29.85 -18.13 -3.48
C ALA A 40 30.87 -18.92 -2.64
N ALA A 41 30.84 -18.74 -1.33
CA ALA A 41 31.66 -19.45 -0.37
C ALA A 41 30.78 -20.41 0.41
N GLY A 42 30.79 -21.68 -0.02
CA GLY A 42 30.45 -22.84 0.80
C GLY A 42 29.01 -22.90 1.34
N SER A 43 28.28 -23.92 0.90
CA SER A 43 27.12 -24.51 1.57
C SER A 43 27.15 -24.32 3.10
N ASP A 44 26.23 -23.50 3.62
CA ASP A 44 25.76 -23.35 5.03
C ASP A 44 25.34 -21.91 5.41
N ILE A 45 25.26 -20.97 4.45
CA ILE A 45 24.41 -19.78 4.67
C ILE A 45 22.98 -20.24 4.45
N GLY A 46 22.24 -20.34 5.56
CA GLY A 46 20.93 -20.95 5.66
C GLY A 46 20.05 -20.67 4.45
N GLU A 47 19.51 -21.75 3.92
CA GLU A 47 18.35 -21.83 3.05
C GLU A 47 17.11 -21.27 3.78
N ALA A 48 17.19 -20.08 4.39
CA ALA A 48 16.07 -19.16 4.47
C ALA A 48 15.78 -18.80 3.01
N SER A 49 15.13 -19.78 2.36
CA SER A 49 15.09 -20.00 0.93
C SER A 49 14.51 -18.76 0.29
N SER A 50 14.88 -18.48 -0.96
CA SER A 50 14.13 -17.57 -1.83
C SER A 50 12.60 -17.78 -1.74
N ASP A 51 12.16 -19.00 -1.41
CA ASP A 51 10.75 -19.35 -1.16
C ASP A 51 10.16 -18.70 0.10
N GLU A 52 10.93 -18.58 1.18
CA GLU A 52 10.48 -17.93 2.42
C GLU A 52 10.41 -16.42 2.23
N ALA A 53 11.39 -15.83 1.54
CA ALA A 53 11.36 -14.42 1.17
C ALA A 53 10.20 -14.08 0.21
N ALA A 54 9.90 -14.97 -0.75
CA ALA A 54 8.76 -14.83 -1.64
C ALA A 54 7.42 -14.98 -0.91
N SER A 55 7.34 -15.90 0.06
CA SER A 55 6.13 -16.10 0.89
C SER A 55 5.86 -14.88 1.76
N MET A 56 6.89 -14.32 2.41
CA MET A 56 6.75 -13.08 3.18
C MET A 56 6.32 -11.91 2.32
N ALA A 57 6.89 -11.76 1.11
CA ALA A 57 6.46 -10.70 0.20
C ALA A 57 4.99 -10.85 -0.24
N ALA A 58 4.52 -12.08 -0.45
CA ALA A 58 3.12 -12.35 -0.75
C ALA A 58 2.20 -12.00 0.44
N GLU A 59 2.59 -12.36 1.67
CA GLU A 59 1.84 -12.03 2.89
C GLU A 59 1.74 -10.51 3.12
N GLU A 60 2.81 -9.76 2.85
CA GLU A 60 2.80 -8.29 2.95
C GLU A 60 1.87 -7.66 1.90
N VAL A 61 1.86 -8.17 0.66
CA VAL A 61 0.94 -7.71 -0.39
C VAL A 61 -0.52 -8.02 -0.04
N ASP A 62 -0.80 -9.23 0.47
CA ASP A 62 -2.15 -9.62 0.91
C ASP A 62 -2.61 -8.75 2.08
N THR A 63 -1.71 -8.46 3.03
CA THR A 63 -1.99 -7.58 4.17
C THR A 63 -2.30 -6.16 3.71
N PHE A 64 -1.46 -5.58 2.84
CA PHE A 64 -1.71 -4.26 2.26
C PHE A 64 -3.05 -4.20 1.52
N THR A 65 -3.35 -5.23 0.73
CA THR A 65 -4.61 -5.32 -0.03
C THR A 65 -5.80 -5.36 0.92
N SER A 66 -5.77 -6.24 1.93
CA SER A 66 -6.85 -6.35 2.91
C SER A 66 -7.06 -5.08 3.72
N GLN A 67 -5.98 -4.39 4.12
CA GLN A 67 -6.07 -3.12 4.83
C GLN A 67 -6.65 -2.01 3.95
N THR A 68 -6.22 -1.94 2.69
CA THR A 68 -6.72 -0.94 1.73
C THR A 68 -8.20 -1.19 1.43
N GLU A 69 -8.60 -2.43 1.16
CA GLU A 69 -10.01 -2.79 0.94
C GLU A 69 -10.86 -2.48 2.17
N GLY A 70 -10.42 -2.86 3.37
CA GLY A 70 -11.13 -2.56 4.61
C GLY A 70 -11.27 -1.06 4.87
N LEU A 71 -10.22 -0.27 4.58
CA LEU A 71 -10.27 1.18 4.65
C LEU A 71 -11.29 1.75 3.68
N MET A 72 -11.26 1.33 2.41
CA MET A 72 -12.19 1.77 1.38
C MET A 72 -13.64 1.38 1.73
N GLU A 73 -13.90 0.14 2.12
CA GLU A 73 -15.24 -0.33 2.50
C GLU A 73 -15.81 0.41 3.71
N SER A 74 -14.96 0.81 4.67
CA SER A 74 -15.38 1.58 5.83
C SER A 74 -15.67 3.06 5.53
N ALA A 75 -15.10 3.59 4.45
CA ALA A 75 -15.25 4.98 4.05
C ALA A 75 -16.66 5.25 3.49
N THR A 76 -17.21 6.39 3.87
CA THR A 76 -18.44 6.93 3.27
C THR A 76 -18.18 7.53 1.90
N ASP A 77 -19.23 7.64 1.09
CA ASP A 77 -19.14 8.24 -0.24
C ASP A 77 -18.67 9.71 -0.19
N ASP A 78 -19.10 10.46 0.82
CA ASP A 78 -18.65 11.84 1.06
C ASP A 78 -17.15 11.91 1.40
N GLU A 79 -16.65 10.98 2.22
CA GLU A 79 -15.22 10.88 2.55
C GLU A 79 -14.39 10.50 1.32
N LEU A 80 -14.86 9.57 0.48
CA LEU A 80 -14.19 9.19 -0.76
C LEU A 80 -14.06 10.38 -1.73
N VAL A 81 -15.16 11.12 -1.94
CA VAL A 81 -15.15 12.30 -2.82
C VAL A 81 -14.29 13.41 -2.24
N ALA A 82 -14.35 13.64 -0.92
CA ALA A 82 -13.52 14.64 -0.25
C ALA A 82 -12.03 14.28 -0.33
N ALA A 83 -11.66 13.04 -0.06
CA ALA A 83 -10.30 12.54 -0.17
C ALA A 83 -9.78 12.63 -1.60
N TYR A 84 -10.57 12.23 -2.61
CA TYR A 84 -10.18 12.32 -4.01
C TYR A 84 -9.97 13.78 -4.45
N ARG A 85 -10.81 14.72 -4.00
CA ARG A 85 -10.61 16.14 -4.30
C ARG A 85 -9.33 16.71 -3.70
N GLN A 86 -8.91 16.21 -2.54
CA GLN A 86 -7.66 16.62 -1.89
C GLN A 86 -6.40 16.14 -2.64
N THR A 87 -6.50 15.15 -3.52
CA THR A 87 -5.39 14.74 -4.41
C THR A 87 -5.31 15.59 -5.67
N GLU A 88 -6.28 16.49 -5.88
CA GLU A 88 -6.44 17.29 -7.11
C GLU A 88 -6.55 16.44 -8.40
N GLY A 89 -6.77 15.12 -8.28
CA GLY A 89 -6.75 14.19 -9.41
C GLY A 89 -5.37 14.05 -10.05
N GLU A 90 -4.29 14.18 -9.26
CA GLU A 90 -2.91 14.05 -9.76
C GLU A 90 -2.67 12.69 -10.42
N VAL A 91 -2.29 12.71 -11.70
CA VAL A 91 -1.99 11.49 -12.47
C VAL A 91 -0.67 10.89 -11.96
N GLY A 92 -0.71 9.63 -11.56
CA GLY A 92 0.42 8.93 -10.95
C GLY A 92 0.48 9.02 -9.42
N ASP A 93 -0.43 9.77 -8.76
CA ASP A 93 -0.66 9.60 -7.33
C ASP A 93 -1.48 8.31 -7.12
N LEU A 94 -0.83 7.28 -6.59
CA LEU A 94 -1.45 5.99 -6.32
C LEU A 94 -2.65 6.12 -5.37
N ALA A 95 -2.65 7.10 -4.46
CA ALA A 95 -3.80 7.35 -3.60
C ALA A 95 -4.98 7.90 -4.41
N ALA A 96 -4.73 8.82 -5.35
CA ALA A 96 -5.76 9.37 -6.23
C ALA A 96 -6.39 8.29 -7.11
N GLU A 97 -5.57 7.42 -7.69
CA GLU A 97 -6.03 6.30 -8.54
C GLU A 97 -6.86 5.29 -7.73
N THR A 98 -6.41 4.95 -6.52
CA THR A 98 -7.12 4.01 -5.64
C THR A 98 -8.50 4.55 -5.23
N LEU A 99 -8.56 5.84 -4.84
CA LEU A 99 -9.82 6.51 -4.50
C LEU A 99 -10.76 6.57 -5.70
N LEU A 100 -10.23 6.88 -6.88
CA LEU A 100 -11.01 6.95 -8.12
C LEU A 100 -11.58 5.58 -8.51
N ASP A 101 -10.83 4.50 -8.36
CA ASP A 101 -11.30 3.15 -8.65
C ASP A 101 -12.38 2.69 -7.66
N GLU A 102 -12.28 3.07 -6.39
CA GLU A 102 -13.36 2.82 -5.42
C GLU A 102 -14.61 3.64 -5.73
N MET A 103 -14.45 4.92 -6.12
CA MET A 103 -15.56 5.74 -6.60
C MET A 103 -16.25 5.10 -7.81
N ARG A 104 -15.47 4.57 -8.77
CA ARG A 104 -15.98 3.87 -9.98
C ARG A 104 -16.77 2.63 -9.61
N ARG A 105 -16.26 1.85 -8.66
CA ARG A 105 -16.94 0.67 -8.14
C ARG A 105 -18.31 1.01 -7.55
N ARG A 106 -18.42 2.19 -6.93
CA ARG A 106 -19.65 2.71 -6.31
C ARG A 106 -20.53 3.54 -7.25
N ASN A 107 -20.05 3.86 -8.46
CA ASN A 107 -20.70 4.78 -9.40
C ASN A 107 -20.83 6.22 -8.85
N LEU A 108 -19.75 6.74 -8.25
CA LEU A 108 -19.68 8.10 -7.69
C LEU A 108 -18.99 9.13 -8.60
N ASP A 109 -18.44 8.67 -9.72
CA ASP A 109 -17.77 9.48 -10.75
C ASP A 109 -18.83 10.17 -11.62
N GLU A 110 -19.23 11.37 -11.18
CA GLU A 110 -19.99 12.34 -11.99
C GLU A 110 -19.07 13.28 -12.78
#